data_AF-A0A174UNV8-F1
#
_entry.id   AF-A0A174UNV8-F1
#
_cell.length_a   1.000
_cell.length_b   1.000
_cell.length_c   1.000
_cell.angle_alpha   90.00
_cell.angle_beta   90.00
_cell.angle_gamma   90.00
#
_symmetry.space_group_name_H-M   'P 1'
#
loop_
_entity.id
_entity.type
_entity.pdbx_description
1 polymer ?
#
loop_
_entity_poly.entity_id
_entity_poly.type
_entity_poly.pdbx_seq_one_letter_code
_entity_poly.pdbx_strand_id
1 'polypeptide(L)'
;MRVNGTLINYYFHCKRQCYLHGNRLNLEDNSEIVQIGKAIHEERLQSSNSEIAIENIKLDKLTKEYLTEVKKSDADVEAAKWQLLYYLSVLKNKGIYRKGKLEFVEKNKSNKKVVILELTEERENELKKLLNQ
;
A
#
# COMPACT_ATOMS: atom_id res chain seq x y z
N MET A 1 -1.76 10.88 16.09
CA MET A 1 -1.06 10.47 14.85
C MET A 1 -2.10 10.17 13.80
N ARG A 2 -1.98 10.69 12.56
CA ARG A 2 -2.91 10.34 11.49
C ARG A 2 -2.38 9.09 10.79
N VAL A 3 -3.16 8.00 10.79
CA VAL A 3 -2.80 6.75 10.12
C VAL A 3 -2.70 6.99 8.62
N ASN A 4 -1.76 6.33 7.93
CA ASN A 4 -1.61 6.36 6.47
C ASN A 4 -1.23 4.96 5.97
N GLY A 5 -1.10 4.79 4.65
CA GLY A 5 -0.75 3.49 4.07
C GLY A 5 0.57 2.92 4.58
N THR A 6 1.58 3.76 4.73
CA THR A 6 2.90 3.37 5.24
C THR A 6 2.82 2.86 6.68
N LEU A 7 2.08 3.53 7.56
CA LEU A 7 1.89 3.09 8.95
C LEU A 7 1.13 1.75 9.04
N ILE A 8 0.12 1.54 8.19
CA ILE A 8 -0.56 0.25 8.10
C ILE A 8 0.42 -0.84 7.64
N ASN A 9 1.19 -0.58 6.59
CA ASN A 9 2.19 -1.53 6.11
C ASN A 9 3.19 -1.90 7.23
N TYR A 10 3.78 -0.90 7.88
CA TYR A 10 4.74 -1.12 8.95
C TYR A 10 4.12 -1.80 10.17
N TYR A 11 2.85 -1.58 10.49
CA TYR A 11 2.20 -2.28 11.61
C TYR A 11 2.23 -3.80 11.43
N PHE A 12 1.99 -4.27 10.19
CA PHE A 12 2.00 -5.70 9.86
C PHE A 12 3.38 -6.26 9.59
N HIS A 13 4.34 -5.44 9.14
CA HIS A 13 5.73 -5.86 8.95
C HIS A 13 6.52 -5.87 10.27
N CYS A 14 6.55 -4.74 10.98
CA CYS A 14 7.30 -4.56 12.22
C CYS A 14 6.73 -3.45 13.10
N LYS A 15 6.11 -3.82 14.24
CA LYS A 15 5.52 -2.87 15.20
C LYS A 15 6.51 -1.82 15.71
N ARG A 16 7.78 -2.17 15.90
CA ARG A 16 8.84 -1.22 16.31
C ARG A 16 9.09 -0.18 15.22
N GLN A 17 9.18 -0.60 13.96
CA GLN A 17 9.33 0.33 12.83
C GLN A 17 8.11 1.25 12.72
N CYS A 18 6.90 0.71 12.86
CA CYS A 18 5.67 1.50 12.89
C CYS A 18 5.71 2.57 13.99
N TYR A 19 6.09 2.19 15.22
CA TYR A 19 6.23 3.13 16.33
C TYR A 19 7.28 4.22 16.05
N LEU A 20 8.46 3.85 15.58
CA LEU A 20 9.52 4.81 15.26
C LEU A 20 9.09 5.78 14.16
N HIS A 21 8.56 5.25 13.05
CA HIS A 21 8.08 6.06 11.93
C HIS A 21 6.93 6.98 12.34
N GLY A 22 5.99 6.48 13.17
CA GLY A 22 4.89 7.26 13.73
C GLY A 22 5.34 8.41 14.63
N ASN A 23 6.48 8.25 15.30
CA ASN A 23 7.16 9.29 16.08
C ASN A 23 8.15 10.12 15.25
N ARG A 24 8.06 10.05 13.91
CA ARG A 24 8.92 10.79 12.96
C ARG A 24 10.40 10.43 13.04
N LEU A 25 10.73 9.23 13.51
CA LEU A 25 12.07 8.65 13.47
C LEU A 25 12.15 7.70 12.28
N ASN A 26 12.68 8.19 11.15
CA ASN A 26 12.94 7.39 9.96
C ASN A 26 14.43 6.98 9.91
N LEU A 27 14.70 5.70 9.66
CA LEU A 27 16.05 5.14 9.58
C LEU A 27 16.34 4.49 8.22
N GLU A 28 15.42 4.60 7.27
CA GLU A 28 15.47 3.88 6.00
C GLU A 28 16.02 4.71 4.83
N ASP A 29 16.36 5.98 5.04
CA ASP A 29 16.73 6.90 3.95
C ASP A 29 18.02 6.47 3.21
N ASN A 30 18.93 5.79 3.92
CA ASN A 30 20.16 5.23 3.34
C ASN A 30 20.00 3.78 2.84
N SER A 31 18.79 3.20 2.88
CA SER A 31 18.55 1.84 2.41
C SER A 31 18.50 1.81 0.88
N GLU A 32 19.46 1.12 0.25
CA GLU A 32 19.49 0.91 -1.20
C GLU A 32 18.20 0.24 -1.71
N ILE A 33 17.65 -0.70 -0.92
CA ILE A 33 16.41 -1.40 -1.27
C ILE A 33 15.24 -0.42 -1.37
N VAL A 34 15.15 0.52 -0.44
CA VAL A 34 14.11 1.55 -0.40
C VAL A 34 14.30 2.55 -1.53
N GLN A 35 15.54 2.96 -1.81
CA GLN A 35 15.86 3.85 -2.94
C GLN A 35 15.48 3.21 -4.28
N ILE A 36 15.78 1.93 -4.49
CA ILE A 36 15.36 1.20 -5.69
C ILE A 36 13.83 1.15 -5.79
N GLY A 37 13.12 0.94 -4.68
CA GLY A 37 11.65 0.97 -4.66
C GLY A 37 11.11 2.32 -5.13
N LYS A 38 11.65 3.43 -4.60
CA LYS A 38 11.27 4.79 -5.00
C LYS A 38 11.49 5.03 -6.50
N ALA A 39 12.66 4.63 -7.03
CA ALA A 39 12.97 4.76 -8.46
C ALA A 39 11.98 3.99 -9.35
N ILE A 40 11.54 2.79 -8.94
CA ILE A 40 10.51 2.01 -9.66
C ILE A 40 9.17 2.75 -9.70
N HIS A 41 8.76 3.39 -8.59
CA HIS A 41 7.54 4.20 -8.59
C HIS A 41 7.70 5.43 -9.49
N GLU A 42 8.83 6.14 -9.43
CA GLU A 42 9.12 7.32 -10.26
C GLU A 42 9.10 7.00 -11.77
N GLU A 43 9.71 5.89 -12.19
CA GLU A 43 9.67 5.44 -13.60
C GLU A 43 8.23 5.17 -14.08
N ARG A 44 7.41 4.56 -13.22
CA ARG A 44 6.00 4.25 -13.54
C ARG A 44 5.10 5.48 -13.57
N LEU A 45 5.40 6.46 -12.72
CA LEU A 45 4.77 7.77 -12.69
C LEU A 45 4.95 8.50 -14.03
N GLN A 46 6.18 8.51 -14.56
CA GLN A 46 6.49 9.17 -15.84
C GLN A 46 5.76 8.52 -17.03
N SER A 47 5.53 7.20 -16.98
CA SER A 47 4.84 6.47 -18.05
C SER A 47 3.31 6.50 -17.94
N SER A 48 2.76 6.79 -16.76
CA SER A 48 1.31 6.90 -16.55
C SER A 48 1.02 7.88 -15.42
N ASN A 49 0.47 9.06 -15.76
CA ASN A 49 -0.01 10.11 -14.84
C ASN A 49 -1.09 9.59 -13.86
N SER A 50 -0.70 8.76 -12.89
CA SER A 50 -1.66 7.92 -12.17
C SER A 50 -1.51 7.93 -10.65
N GLU A 51 -0.53 8.67 -10.12
CA GLU A 51 -0.44 8.85 -8.67
C GLU A 51 -1.48 9.86 -8.19
N ILE A 52 -2.37 9.41 -7.31
CA ILE A 52 -3.48 10.20 -6.81
C ILE A 52 -3.35 10.29 -5.30
N ALA A 53 -3.20 11.51 -4.78
CA ALA A 53 -3.27 11.79 -3.37
C ALA A 53 -4.73 12.02 -2.97
N ILE A 54 -5.24 11.20 -2.06
CA ILE A 54 -6.59 11.34 -1.50
C ILE A 54 -6.44 11.36 0.02
N GLU A 55 -6.75 12.49 0.66
CA GLU A 55 -6.60 12.65 2.11
C GLU A 55 -5.19 12.34 2.62
N ASN A 56 -5.01 11.20 3.29
CA ASN A 56 -3.77 10.74 3.89
C ASN A 56 -3.26 9.45 3.22
N ILE A 57 -3.77 9.13 2.03
CA ILE A 57 -3.31 8.01 1.21
C ILE A 57 -2.75 8.52 -0.11
N LYS A 58 -1.72 7.82 -0.59
CA LYS A 58 -1.09 8.02 -1.89
C LYS A 58 -1.24 6.73 -2.66
N LEU A 59 -1.97 6.79 -3.78
CA LEU A 59 -2.31 5.63 -4.61
C LEU A 59 -1.39 5.60 -5.81
N ASP A 60 -0.83 4.44 -6.16
CA ASP A 60 0.02 4.33 -7.35
C ASP A 60 -0.80 4.48 -8.64
N LYS A 61 -1.95 3.80 -8.72
CA LYS A 61 -2.82 3.83 -9.90
C LYS A 61 -4.27 3.54 -9.55
N LEU A 62 -5.17 4.38 -10.05
CA LEU A 62 -6.62 4.17 -9.94
C LEU A 62 -7.24 4.08 -11.32
N THR A 63 -8.05 3.04 -11.54
CA THR A 63 -8.82 2.84 -12.76
C THR A 63 -10.31 2.77 -12.45
N LYS A 64 -11.16 2.55 -13.46
CA LYS A 64 -12.61 2.38 -13.26
C LYS A 64 -12.96 1.13 -12.43
N GLU A 65 -12.14 0.09 -12.51
CA GLU A 65 -12.40 -1.20 -11.86
C GLU A 65 -11.45 -1.45 -10.68
N TYR A 66 -10.17 -1.14 -10.86
CA TYR A 66 -9.11 -1.47 -9.90
C TYR A 66 -8.45 -0.25 -9.27
N LEU A 67 -8.18 -0.35 -7.97
CA LEU A 67 -7.09 0.34 -7.31
C LEU A 67 -5.85 -0.57 -7.35
N THR A 68 -4.76 -0.10 -7.94
CA THR A 68 -3.51 -0.86 -8.03
C THR A 68 -2.45 -0.31 -7.08
N GLU A 69 -1.82 -1.20 -6.31
CA GLU A 69 -0.59 -0.97 -5.54
C GLU A 69 0.53 -1.82 -6.14
N VAL A 70 1.69 -1.24 -6.34
CA VAL A 70 2.85 -1.90 -6.94
C VAL A 70 3.94 -2.09 -5.89
N LYS A 71 4.51 -3.29 -5.79
CA LYS A 71 5.64 -3.59 -4.91
C LYS A 71 6.79 -4.24 -5.69
N LYS A 72 8.03 -3.97 -5.25
CA LYS A 72 9.24 -4.54 -5.85
C LYS A 72 9.29 -6.07 -5.68
N SER A 73 9.01 -6.57 -4.48
CA SER A 73 9.08 -7.99 -4.11
C SER A 73 7.84 -8.42 -3.33
N ASP A 74 7.60 -9.73 -3.28
CA ASP A 74 6.52 -10.34 -2.51
C ASP A 74 6.96 -10.80 -1.11
N ALA A 75 7.96 -10.14 -0.53
CA ALA A 75 8.49 -10.48 0.80
C ALA A 75 7.45 -10.27 1.92
N ASP A 76 6.69 -9.16 1.86
CA ASP A 76 5.72 -8.78 2.89
C ASP A 76 4.29 -8.67 2.31
N VAL A 77 3.80 -9.77 1.75
CA VAL A 77 2.47 -9.81 1.10
C VAL A 77 1.36 -9.38 2.07
N GLU A 78 1.44 -9.77 3.33
CA GLU A 78 0.40 -9.46 4.31
C GLU A 78 0.33 -7.96 4.62
N ALA A 79 1.48 -7.32 4.86
CA ALA A 79 1.54 -5.88 5.04
C ALA A 79 1.00 -5.12 3.81
N ALA A 80 1.34 -5.58 2.61
CA ALA A 80 0.84 -5.00 1.37
C ALA A 80 -0.67 -5.21 1.16
N LYS A 81 -1.22 -6.38 1.54
CA LYS A 81 -2.66 -6.63 1.51
C LYS A 81 -3.41 -5.66 2.43
N TRP A 82 -2.95 -5.50 3.67
CA TRP A 82 -3.60 -4.60 4.63
C TRP A 82 -3.49 -3.14 4.25
N GLN A 83 -2.35 -2.72 3.69
CA GLN A 83 -2.20 -1.39 3.10
C GLN A 83 -3.25 -1.17 1.98
N LEU A 84 -3.44 -2.15 1.09
CA LEU A 84 -4.42 -2.05 0.02
C LEU A 84 -5.87 -2.05 0.54
N LEU A 85 -6.19 -2.88 1.53
CA LEU A 85 -7.50 -2.88 2.20
C LEU A 85 -7.80 -1.52 2.84
N TYR A 86 -6.78 -0.91 3.47
CA TYR A 86 -6.90 0.43 4.02
C TYR A 86 -7.25 1.45 2.93
N TYR A 87 -6.56 1.42 1.79
CA TYR A 87 -6.87 2.31 0.68
C TYR A 87 -8.28 2.10 0.12
N LEU A 88 -8.73 0.85 -0.03
CA LEU A 88 -10.10 0.54 -0.46
C LEU A 88 -11.13 1.08 0.54
N SER A 89 -10.87 1.00 1.85
CA SER A 89 -11.78 1.52 2.87
C SER A 89 -11.94 3.05 2.79
N VAL A 90 -10.82 3.76 2.56
CA VAL A 90 -10.83 5.22 2.38
C VAL A 90 -11.58 5.61 1.11
N LEU A 91 -11.40 4.87 0.01
CA LEU A 91 -12.17 5.08 -1.22
C LEU A 91 -13.67 4.82 -1.02
N LYS A 92 -14.02 3.74 -0.31
CA LYS A 92 -15.41 3.38 0.01
C LYS A 92 -16.09 4.49 0.82
N ASN A 93 -15.40 5.07 1.80
CA ASN A 93 -15.93 6.20 2.58
C ASN A 93 -16.22 7.45 1.73
N LYS A 94 -15.63 7.56 0.54
CA LYS A 94 -15.93 8.61 -0.46
C LYS A 94 -16.97 8.20 -1.50
N GLY A 95 -17.58 7.02 -1.35
CA GLY A 95 -18.51 6.47 -2.34
C GLY A 95 -17.84 5.88 -3.59
N ILE A 96 -16.52 5.66 -3.57
CA ILE A 96 -15.77 5.07 -4.68
C ILE A 96 -15.52 3.59 -4.40
N TYR A 97 -16.16 2.71 -5.17
CA TYR A 97 -16.05 1.26 -5.01
C TYR A 97 -15.12 0.68 -6.07
N ARG A 98 -14.04 0.01 -5.65
CA ARG A 98 -13.04 -0.61 -6.54
C ARG A 98 -12.59 -1.96 -5.98
N LYS A 99 -12.02 -2.79 -6.85
CA LYS A 99 -11.25 -3.98 -6.45
C LYS A 99 -9.79 -3.59 -6.23
N GLY A 100 -9.14 -4.20 -5.25
CA GLY A 100 -7.71 -4.03 -5.02
C GLY A 100 -6.90 -4.94 -5.94
N LYS A 101 -5.84 -4.41 -6.54
CA LYS A 101 -4.87 -5.16 -7.33
C LYS A 101 -3.47 -4.91 -6.78
N LEU A 102 -2.83 -5.94 -6.25
CA LEU A 102 -1.45 -5.88 -5.79
C LEU A 102 -0.54 -6.50 -6.84
N GLU A 103 0.37 -5.72 -7.42
CA GLU A 103 1.31 -6.17 -8.45
C GLU A 103 2.74 -6.25 -7.91
N PHE A 104 3.40 -7.38 -8.13
CA PHE A 104 4.82 -7.57 -7.79
C PHE A 104 5.69 -7.57 -9.05
N VAL A 105 6.74 -6.74 -9.07
CA VAL A 105 7.57 -6.44 -10.27
C VAL A 105 8.93 -7.15 -10.23
N GLU A 106 9.03 -8.29 -9.55
CA GLU A 106 10.30 -9.00 -9.36
C GLU A 106 10.91 -9.44 -10.70
N LYS A 107 12.10 -8.92 -11.06
CA LYS A 107 12.77 -9.24 -12.34
C LYS A 107 13.25 -10.70 -12.45
N ASN A 108 13.42 -11.39 -11.32
CA ASN A 108 14.01 -12.74 -11.27
C ASN A 108 12.99 -13.88 -11.42
N LYS A 109 11.68 -13.59 -11.41
CA LYS A 109 10.63 -14.60 -11.65
C LYS A 109 9.91 -14.25 -12.95
N SER A 110 9.82 -15.21 -13.86
CA SER A 110 9.22 -15.04 -15.19
C SER A 110 7.75 -14.63 -15.19
N ASN A 111 7.07 -14.70 -14.03
CA ASN A 111 5.66 -14.35 -13.88
C ASN A 111 5.49 -13.16 -12.91
N LYS A 112 4.90 -12.06 -13.42
CA LYS A 112 4.34 -10.99 -12.59
C LYS A 112 3.27 -11.60 -11.68
N LYS A 113 3.55 -11.67 -10.38
CA LYS A 113 2.55 -12.13 -9.40
C LYS A 113 1.56 -10.99 -9.17
N VAL A 114 0.29 -11.29 -9.40
CA VAL A 114 -0.82 -10.35 -9.18
C VAL A 114 -1.76 -10.96 -8.16
N VAL A 115 -2.12 -10.21 -7.12
CA VAL A 115 -3.10 -10.61 -6.12
C VAL A 115 -4.27 -9.65 -6.20
N ILE A 116 -5.47 -10.18 -6.47
CA ILE A 116 -6.70 -9.40 -6.45
C ILE A 116 -7.33 -9.54 -5.07
N LEU A 117 -7.76 -8.41 -4.49
CA LEU A 117 -8.36 -8.33 -3.17
C LEU A 117 -9.65 -7.54 -3.25
N GLU A 118 -10.66 -7.97 -2.52
CA GLU A 118 -11.90 -7.24 -2.35
C GLU A 118 -12.06 -6.87 -0.88
N LEU A 119 -12.68 -5.70 -0.64
CA LEU A 119 -13.02 -5.23 0.69
C LEU A 119 -14.36 -5.86 1.09
N THR A 120 -14.29 -7.05 1.70
CA THR A 120 -15.46 -7.71 2.29
C THR A 120 -15.83 -7.06 3.63
N GLU A 121 -17.07 -7.25 4.07
CA GLU A 121 -17.54 -6.71 5.36
C GLU A 121 -16.70 -7.23 6.54
N GLU A 122 -16.30 -8.50 6.52
CA GLU A 122 -15.43 -9.10 7.53
C GLU A 122 -14.09 -8.36 7.63
N ARG A 123 -13.40 -8.18 6.49
CA ARG A 123 -12.10 -7.48 6.45
C ARG A 123 -12.21 -6.01 6.80
N GLU A 124 -13.31 -5.37 6.43
CA GLU A 124 -13.57 -4.00 6.82
C GLU A 124 -13.77 -3.87 8.32
N ASN A 125 -14.47 -4.82 8.95
CA ASN A 125 -14.66 -4.85 10.40
C ASN A 125 -13.35 -5.13 11.14
N GLU A 126 -12.51 -6.04 10.64
CA GLU A 126 -11.16 -6.26 11.17
C GLU A 126 -10.30 -5.00 11.07
N LEU A 127 -10.31 -4.32 9.92
CA LEU A 127 -9.60 -3.06 9.73
C LEU A 127 -10.08 -1.98 10.69
N LYS A 128 -11.39 -1.84 10.90
CA LYS A 128 -11.96 -0.89 11.88
C LYS A 128 -11.50 -1.20 13.30
N LYS A 129 -11.45 -2.47 13.69
CA LYS A 129 -10.93 -2.87 15.02
C LYS A 129 -9.47 -2.47 15.19
N LEU A 130 -8.64 -2.68 14.16
CA LEU A 130 -7.22 -2.31 14.17
C LEU A 130 -7.00 -0.80 14.26
N LEU A 131 -7.83 0.00 13.59
CA LEU A 131 -7.73 1.46 13.61
C LEU A 131 -8.21 2.10 14.93
N ASN A 132 -9.01 1.38 15.72
CA ASN A 132 -9.59 1.84 16.98
C ASN A 132 -8.83 1.35 18.22
N GLN A 133 -7.72 0.62 18.05
CA GLN A 133 -6.79 0.26 19.12
C GLN A 133 -5.84 1.41 19.43
#